data_AF-A0A1Q9TQE9-F1
#
_entry.id   AF-A0A1Q9TQE9-F1
#
_cell.length_a   1.000
_cell.length_b   1.000
_cell.length_c   1.000
_cell.angle_alpha   90.00
_cell.angle_beta   90.00
_cell.angle_gamma   90.00
#
_symmetry.space_group_name_H-M   'P 1'
#
loop_
_entity.id
_entity.type
_entity.pdbx_description
1 polymer ?
#
loop_
_entity_poly.entity_id
_entity_poly.type
_entity_poly.pdbx_seq_one_letter_code
_entity_poly.pdbx_strand_id
1 'polypeptide(L)'
;MRRGGRPSRGEQVGASVALLAIDLMVIAWLVLIQYGMAGWADSYDSGNPPRAPQEALRGMWILAGGAVVTGGGLLALGWRIPGLVQLVVLGVGAGLLAYLAARG
;
A
#
# COMPACT_ATOMS: atom_id res chain seq x y z
N MET A 1 13.02 24.84 -22.89
CA MET A 1 12.44 24.25 -21.68
C MET A 1 10.93 24.51 -21.71
N ARG A 2 10.10 23.50 -21.97
CA ARG A 2 8.63 23.68 -21.97
C ARG A 2 8.20 24.03 -20.55
N ARG A 3 7.55 25.19 -20.36
CA ARG A 3 6.83 25.51 -19.11
C ARG A 3 5.77 24.43 -18.91
N GLY A 4 6.01 23.50 -17.98
CA GLY A 4 5.07 22.43 -17.66
C GLY A 4 3.79 23.02 -17.12
N GLY A 5 2.72 22.98 -17.93
CA GLY A 5 1.37 23.30 -17.47
C GLY A 5 0.97 22.32 -16.37
N ARG A 6 0.10 22.77 -15.44
CA ARG A 6 -0.50 21.87 -14.46
C ARG A 6 -1.14 20.68 -15.18
N PRO A 7 -0.98 19.45 -14.67
CA PRO A 7 -1.56 18.27 -15.30
C PRO A 7 -3.07 18.43 -15.44
N SER A 8 -3.59 18.10 -16.61
CA SER A 8 -5.02 18.19 -16.90
C SER A 8 -5.82 17.24 -16.01
N ARG A 9 -7.13 17.50 -15.87
CA ARG A 9 -7.99 16.59 -15.10
C ARG A 9 -8.01 15.17 -15.67
N GLY A 10 -7.98 15.03 -17.00
CA GLY A 10 -7.96 13.72 -17.66
C GLY A 10 -6.70 12.92 -17.34
N GLU A 11 -5.53 13.56 -17.39
CA GLU A 11 -4.25 12.93 -17.02
C GLU A 11 -4.23 12.53 -15.55
N GLN A 12 -4.72 13.40 -14.65
CA GLN A 12 -4.80 13.10 -13.23
C GLN A 12 -5.70 11.89 -12.94
N VAL A 13 -6.85 11.78 -13.60
CA VAL A 13 -7.76 10.63 -13.46
C VAL A 13 -7.12 9.36 -14.03
N GLY A 14 -6.55 9.43 -15.24
CA GLY A 14 -5.89 8.28 -15.86
C GLY A 14 -4.75 7.73 -15.01
N ALA A 15 -3.88 8.62 -14.51
CA ALA A 15 -2.81 8.24 -13.58
C ALA A 15 -3.36 7.64 -12.29
N SER A 16 -4.44 8.20 -11.74
CA SER A 16 -5.08 7.68 -10.52
C SER A 16 -5.60 6.25 -10.73
N VAL A 17 -6.23 5.96 -11.86
CA VAL A 17 -6.77 4.61 -12.15
C VAL A 17 -5.65 3.60 -12.33
N ALA A 18 -4.60 3.94 -13.08
CA ALA A 18 -3.45 3.05 -13.28
C ALA A 18 -2.73 2.75 -11.95
N LEU A 19 -2.48 3.79 -11.15
CA LEU A 19 -1.85 3.66 -9.85
C LEU A 19 -2.71 2.87 -8.86
N LEU A 20 -4.03 3.10 -8.84
CA LEU A 20 -4.96 2.35 -8.01
C LEU A 20 -4.92 0.85 -8.32
N ALA A 21 -4.87 0.46 -9.59
CA ALA A 21 -4.76 -0.95 -9.96
C ALA A 21 -3.48 -1.58 -9.40
N ILE A 22 -2.35 -0.87 -9.48
CA ILE A 22 -1.07 -1.30 -8.92
C ILE A 22 -1.16 -1.42 -7.39
N ASP A 23 -1.71 -0.42 -6.71
CA ASP A 23 -1.86 -0.42 -5.26
C ASP A 23 -2.67 -1.63 -4.79
N LEU A 24 -3.80 -1.90 -5.45
CA LEU A 24 -4.66 -3.04 -5.11
C LEU A 24 -3.94 -4.37 -5.33
N MET A 25 -3.15 -4.51 -6.40
CA MET A 25 -2.33 -5.70 -6.62
C MET A 25 -1.29 -5.89 -5.51
N VAL A 26 -0.61 -4.82 -5.11
CA VAL A 26 0.40 -4.86 -4.04
C VAL A 26 -0.25 -5.21 -2.70
N ILE A 27 -1.37 -4.58 -2.35
CA ILE A 27 -2.12 -4.87 -1.13
C ILE A 27 -2.60 -6.33 -1.13
N ALA A 28 -3.17 -6.81 -2.23
CA ALA A 28 -3.61 -8.20 -2.36
C ALA A 28 -2.44 -9.18 -2.19
N TRP A 29 -1.29 -8.88 -2.79
CA TRP A 29 -0.08 -9.70 -2.61
C TRP A 29 0.37 -9.76 -1.14
N LEU A 30 0.43 -8.62 -0.45
CA LEU A 30 0.85 -8.56 0.95
C LEU A 30 -0.15 -9.27 1.89
N VAL A 31 -1.46 -9.05 1.70
CA VAL A 31 -2.49 -9.58 2.59
C VAL A 31 -2.77 -11.06 2.31
N LEU A 32 -3.02 -11.42 1.06
CA LEU A 32 -3.47 -12.77 0.70
C LEU A 32 -2.31 -13.76 0.61
N ILE A 33 -1.19 -13.33 0.03
CA ILE A 33 -0.07 -14.24 -0.22
C ILE A 33 0.91 -14.18 0.93
N GLN A 34 1.50 -13.02 1.25
CA GLN A 34 2.53 -12.96 2.31
C GLN A 34 1.97 -13.29 3.69
N TYR A 35 1.03 -12.47 4.18
CA TYR A 35 0.41 -12.70 5.49
C TYR A 35 -0.42 -14.00 5.52
N GLY A 36 -1.23 -14.25 4.48
CA GLY A 36 -2.07 -15.44 4.42
C GLY A 36 -1.28 -16.75 4.42
N MET A 37 -0.20 -16.85 3.62
CA MET A 37 0.64 -18.06 3.61
C MET A 37 1.43 -18.22 4.89
N ALA A 38 1.92 -17.12 5.49
CA ALA A 38 2.57 -17.18 6.79
C ALA A 38 1.62 -17.69 7.87
N GLY A 39 0.38 -17.17 7.93
CA GLY A 39 -0.62 -17.63 8.88
C GLY A 39 -1.08 -19.07 8.63
N TRP A 40 -1.16 -19.48 7.36
CA TRP A 40 -1.42 -20.87 7.01
C TRP A 40 -0.28 -21.78 7.49
N ALA A 41 0.98 -21.43 7.25
CA ALA A 41 2.14 -22.20 7.72
C ALA A 41 2.20 -22.26 9.26
N ASP A 42 1.98 -21.13 9.94
CA ASP A 42 1.97 -21.05 11.40
C ASP A 42 0.92 -21.98 12.02
N SER A 43 -0.21 -22.23 11.33
CA SER A 43 -1.24 -23.15 11.81
C SER A 43 -0.81 -24.62 11.91
N TYR A 44 0.24 -25.01 11.17
CA TYR A 44 0.83 -26.34 11.24
C TYR A 44 2.04 -26.43 12.17
N ASP A 45 2.61 -25.29 12.58
CA ASP A 45 3.85 -25.20 13.36
C ASP A 45 3.64 -24.58 14.74
N SER A 46 2.85 -25.26 15.57
CA SER A 46 2.52 -24.81 16.95
C SER A 46 3.72 -24.77 17.92
N GLY A 47 4.89 -25.28 17.52
CA GLY A 47 6.09 -25.31 18.35
C GLY A 47 6.96 -24.07 18.26
N ASN A 48 6.74 -23.21 17.26
CA ASN A 48 7.52 -21.99 17.02
C ASN A 48 6.66 -20.73 17.14
N PRO A 49 7.26 -19.55 17.41
CA PRO A 49 6.53 -18.29 17.40
C PRO A 49 5.94 -17.99 16.00
N PRO A 50 4.69 -17.48 15.93
CA PRO A 50 4.03 -17.20 14.67
C PRO A 50 4.75 -16.08 13.90
N ARG A 51 4.90 -16.27 12.59
CA ARG A 51 5.57 -15.32 11.68
C ARG A 51 4.60 -14.36 11.02
N ALA A 52 3.32 -14.71 10.91
CA ALA A 52 2.31 -13.89 10.26
C ALA A 52 2.23 -12.45 10.80
N PRO A 53 2.28 -12.19 12.13
CA PRO A 53 2.24 -10.82 12.64
C PRO A 53 3.44 -9.98 12.19
N GLN A 54 4.62 -10.59 12.08
CA GLN A 54 5.83 -9.92 11.63
C GLN A 54 5.76 -9.57 10.14
N GLU A 55 5.26 -10.47 9.31
CA GLU A 55 5.05 -10.20 7.89
C GLU A 55 3.99 -9.12 7.66
N ALA A 56 2.93 -9.10 8.46
CA ALA A 56 1.94 -8.02 8.45
C ALA A 56 2.58 -6.67 8.82
N LEU A 57 3.38 -6.61 9.89
CA LEU A 57 4.07 -5.38 10.29
C LEU A 57 5.03 -4.88 9.20
N ARG A 58 5.74 -5.79 8.53
CA ARG A 58 6.63 -5.45 7.41
C ARG A 58 5.84 -4.88 6.23
N GLY A 59 4.73 -5.53 5.87
CA GLY A 59 3.85 -5.05 4.81
C GLY A 59 3.23 -3.68 5.14
N MET A 60 2.84 -3.44 6.39
CA MET A 60 2.39 -2.13 6.86
C MET A 60 3.44 -1.05 6.59
N TRP A 61 4.70 -1.28 6.97
CA TRP A 61 5.77 -0.30 6.75
C TRP A 61 6.06 -0.05 5.28
N ILE A 62 5.96 -1.08 4.43
CA ILE A 62 6.09 -0.93 2.98
C ILE A 62 4.99 -0.01 2.43
N LEU A 63 3.73 -0.25 2.82
CA LEU A 63 2.60 0.56 2.35
C LEU A 63 2.64 1.98 2.91
N ALA A 64 3.00 2.15 4.18
CA ALA A 64 3.14 3.47 4.80
C ALA A 64 4.27 4.29 4.16
N GLY A 65 5.45 3.67 3.95
CA GLY A 65 6.56 4.29 3.25
C GLY A 65 6.21 4.62 1.80
N GLY A 66 5.53 3.69 1.11
CA GLY A 66 4.97 3.89 -0.22
C GLY A 66 4.08 5.12 -0.28
N ALA A 67 3.08 5.21 0.60
CA ALA A 67 2.14 6.34 0.69
C ALA A 67 2.86 7.68 0.81
N VAL A 68 3.88 7.77 1.68
CA VAL A 68 4.65 9.01 1.87
C VAL A 68 5.44 9.36 0.61
N VAL A 69 6.13 8.39 0.01
CA VAL A 69 6.99 8.63 -1.16
C VAL A 69 6.16 8.95 -2.40
N THR A 70 5.18 8.12 -2.75
CA THR A 70 4.38 8.26 -3.96
C THR A 70 3.30 9.31 -3.79
N GLY A 71 2.46 9.19 -2.76
CA GLY A 71 1.38 10.12 -2.48
C GLY A 71 1.89 11.52 -2.17
N GLY A 72 2.85 11.63 -1.24
CA GLY A 72 3.51 12.89 -0.92
C GLY A 72 4.26 13.50 -2.11
N GLY A 73 4.99 12.67 -2.88
CA GLY A 73 5.68 13.11 -4.10
C GLY A 73 4.73 13.67 -5.16
N LEU A 74 3.62 12.98 -5.43
CA LEU A 74 2.59 13.45 -6.36
C LEU A 74 1.95 14.75 -5.90
N LEU A 75 1.66 14.89 -4.62
CA LEU A 75 1.15 16.15 -4.05
C LEU A 75 2.15 17.30 -4.23
N ALA A 76 3.44 17.06 -3.95
CA ALA A 76 4.50 18.06 -4.12
C ALA A 76 4.65 18.50 -5.59
N LEU A 77 4.45 17.59 -6.53
CA LEU A 77 4.47 17.87 -7.98
C LEU A 77 3.16 18.49 -8.50
N GLY A 78 2.17 18.75 -7.64
CA GLY A 78 0.89 19.34 -8.02
C GLY A 78 -0.14 18.36 -8.60
N TRP A 79 0.16 17.06 -8.57
CA TRP A 79 -0.74 15.98 -8.96
C TRP A 79 -1.67 15.60 -7.79
N ARG A 80 -2.61 16.51 -7.51
CA ARG A 80 -3.44 16.45 -6.30
C ARG A 80 -4.32 15.20 -6.21
N ILE A 81 -5.03 14.86 -7.30
CA ILE A 81 -5.97 13.72 -7.28
C ILE A 81 -5.22 12.39 -7.05
N PRO A 82 -4.24 11.98 -7.87
CA PRO A 82 -3.56 10.71 -7.65
C PRO A 82 -2.75 10.71 -6.35
N GLY A 83 -2.20 11.86 -5.93
CA GLY A 83 -1.51 11.96 -4.63
C GLY A 83 -2.42 11.67 -3.44
N LEU A 84 -3.64 12.22 -3.43
CA LEU A 84 -4.64 11.92 -2.39
C LEU A 84 -5.10 10.46 -2.44
N VAL A 85 -5.37 9.93 -3.64
CA VAL A 85 -5.78 8.53 -3.82
C VAL A 85 -4.71 7.59 -3.26
N GLN A 86 -3.44 7.81 -3.60
CA GLN A 86 -2.31 7.02 -3.10
C GLN A 86 -2.21 7.06 -1.57
N LEU A 87 -2.29 8.25 -0.97
CA LEU A 87 -2.25 8.38 0.49
C LEU A 87 -3.37 7.60 1.18
N VAL A 88 -4.60 7.70 0.66
CA VAL A 88 -5.76 7.02 1.24
C VAL A 88 -5.66 5.51 1.05
N VAL A 89 -5.41 5.04 -0.17
CA VAL A 89 -5.43 3.61 -0.48
C VAL A 89 -4.30 2.87 0.23
N LEU A 90 -3.06 3.36 0.10
CA LEU A 90 -1.91 2.76 0.76
C LEU A 90 -1.99 2.93 2.28
N GLY A 91 -2.52 4.06 2.77
CA GLY A 91 -2.77 4.26 4.20
C GLY A 91 -3.80 3.29 4.78
N VAL A 92 -4.91 3.04 4.08
CA VAL A 92 -5.92 2.04 4.47
C VAL A 92 -5.32 0.63 4.43
N GLY A 93 -4.55 0.30 3.40
CA GLY A 93 -3.85 -0.99 3.31
C GLY A 93 -2.84 -1.17 4.45
N ALA A 94 -2.08 -0.12 4.79
CA ALA A 94 -1.17 -0.14 5.93
C ALA A 94 -1.93 -0.34 7.25
N GLY A 95 -3.05 0.38 7.45
CA GLY A 95 -3.91 0.23 8.62
C GLY A 95 -4.50 -1.18 8.76
N LEU A 96 -4.91 -1.80 7.65
CA LEU A 96 -5.36 -3.19 7.63
C LEU A 96 -4.25 -4.15 8.11
N LEU A 97 -3.04 -4.02 7.56
CA LEU A 97 -1.91 -4.86 7.97
C LEU A 97 -1.46 -4.58 9.41
N ALA A 98 -1.53 -3.33 9.88
CA ALA A 98 -1.29 -2.98 11.27
C ALA A 98 -2.28 -3.68 12.21
N TYR A 99 -3.56 -3.67 11.84
CA TYR A 99 -4.61 -4.36 12.58
C TYR A 99 -4.37 -5.88 12.62
N LEU A 100 -3.98 -6.48 11.49
CA LEU A 100 -3.64 -7.91 11.43
C LEU A 100 -2.41 -8.25 12.29
N ALA A 101 -1.37 -7.42 12.24
CA ALA A 101 -0.17 -7.57 13.07
C ALA A 101 -0.46 -7.46 14.57
N ALA A 102 -1.45 -6.64 14.95
CA ALA A 102 -1.86 -6.51 16.36
C ALA A 102 -2.77 -7.63 16.85
N ARG A 103 -3.34 -8.44 15.95
CA ARG A 103 -4.34 -9.47 16.28
C ARG A 103 -3.79 -10.89 16.25
N GLY A 104 -2.67 -11.13 15.56
CA GLY A 104 -1.96 -12.42 15.57
C GLY A 104 -0.93 -12.48 16.68
#